data_AF-A0A4R3L0T0-F1
#
_entry.id   AF-A0A4R3L0T0-F1
#
_cell.length_a   1.000
_cell.length_b   1.000
_cell.length_c   1.000
_cell.angle_alpha   90.00
_cell.angle_beta   90.00
_cell.angle_gamma   90.00
#
_symmetry.space_group_name_H-M   'P 1'
#
loop_
_entity.id
_entity.type
_entity.pdbx_description
1 polymer ?
#
loop_
_entity_poly.entity_id
_entity_poly.type
_entity_poly.pdbx_seq_one_letter_code
_entity_poly.pdbx_strand_id
1 'polypeptide(L)' 'DLNPDELVWSYTKRTGVARSPLRSGEKLADRVHAQLSGIKLRPDLVRSFFGHPSVAYISD' A
#
# COMPACT_ATOMS: atom_id res chain seq x y z
N ASP A 1 -15.02 6.49 7.59
CA ASP A 1 -13.66 6.99 7.32
C ASP A 1 -12.74 5.85 6.96
N LEU A 2 -11.86 6.07 5.97
CA LEU A 2 -10.72 5.18 5.75
C LEU A 2 -9.61 5.60 6.71
N ASN A 3 -9.07 4.65 7.45
CA ASN A 3 -7.81 4.78 8.14
C ASN A 3 -6.62 4.69 7.13
N PRO A 4 -5.38 5.06 7.53
CA PRO A 4 -4.23 5.12 6.62
C PRO A 4 -3.86 3.76 6.01
N ASP A 5 -4.09 2.66 6.74
CA ASP A 5 -3.89 1.29 6.28
C ASP A 5 -4.83 0.92 5.13
N GLU A 6 -6.08 1.37 5.12
CA GLU A 6 -6.96 1.19 3.95
C GLU A 6 -6.47 1.98 2.72
N LEU A 7 -5.85 3.15 2.91
CA LEU A 7 -5.20 3.88 1.82
C LEU A 7 -3.98 3.14 1.27
N VAL A 8 -3.14 2.58 2.16
CA VAL A 8 -2.01 1.71 1.78
C VAL A 8 -2.52 0.48 1.03
N TRP A 9 -3.61 -0.14 1.49
CA TRP A 9 -4.20 -1.32 0.84
C TRP A 9 -4.75 -0.99 -0.54
N SER A 10 -5.42 0.15 -0.69
CA SER A 10 -5.93 0.64 -1.98
C SER A 10 -4.79 0.92 -2.99
N TYR A 11 -3.69 1.53 -2.53
CA TYR A 11 -2.49 1.72 -3.35
C TYR A 11 -1.86 0.38 -3.74
N THR A 12 -1.77 -0.55 -2.78
CA THR A 12 -1.19 -1.88 -3.00
C THR A 12 -1.96 -2.68 -4.04
N LYS A 13 -3.30 -2.60 -4.03
CA LYS A 13 -4.15 -3.24 -5.06
C LYS A 13 -4.08 -2.56 -6.42
N ARG A 14 -3.86 -1.24 -6.49
CA ARG A 14 -3.83 -0.49 -7.77
C ARG A 14 -2.45 -0.50 -8.44
N THR A 15 -1.39 -0.75 -7.68
CA THR A 15 -0.01 -0.75 -8.17
C THR A 15 0.59 -2.16 -8.04
N GLY A 16 1.53 -2.55 -8.90
CA GLY A 16 2.29 -3.81 -8.73
C GLY A 16 1.47 -5.10 -8.82
N VAL A 17 1.06 -5.67 -7.67
CA VAL A 17 0.51 -7.02 -7.51
C VAL A 17 -0.70 -7.31 -8.41
N ALA A 18 -1.62 -6.36 -8.61
CA ALA A 18 -2.82 -6.61 -9.40
C ALA A 18 -2.62 -6.57 -10.92
N ARG A 19 -1.46 -6.09 -11.40
CA ARG A 19 -1.23 -5.88 -12.84
C ARG A 19 -0.53 -7.03 -13.52
N SER A 20 -0.17 -8.09 -12.80
CA SER A 20 0.48 -9.27 -13.39
C SER A 20 0.07 -10.55 -12.69
N PRO A 21 -0.36 -11.59 -13.43
CA PRO A 21 -0.70 -12.88 -12.84
C PRO A 21 0.50 -13.50 -12.12
N LEU A 22 0.21 -14.38 -11.16
CA LEU A 22 1.23 -15.20 -10.51
C LEU A 22 1.77 -16.21 -11.53
N ARG A 23 3.10 -16.36 -11.58
CA ARG A 23 3.76 -17.44 -12.31
C ARG A 23 3.75 -18.70 -11.44
N SER A 24 3.99 -19.84 -12.07
CA SER A 24 4.11 -21.12 -11.37
C SER A 24 5.18 -21.03 -10.28
N GLY A 25 4.82 -21.47 -9.07
CA GLY A 25 5.69 -21.43 -7.89
C GLY A 25 5.71 -20.11 -7.11
N GLU A 26 5.10 -19.03 -7.61
CA GLU A 26 4.99 -17.78 -6.86
C GLU A 26 3.78 -17.77 -5.91
N LYS A 27 3.93 -17.13 -4.75
CA LYS A 27 2.84 -16.92 -3.80
C LYS A 27 2.40 -15.46 -3.81
N LEU A 28 1.09 -15.24 -3.72
CA LEU A 28 0.52 -13.89 -3.62
C LEU A 28 1.06 -13.12 -2.40
N ALA A 29 1.14 -13.81 -1.26
CA ALA A 29 1.62 -13.22 -0.01
C ALA A 29 3.05 -12.67 -0.14
N ASP A 30 3.95 -13.40 -0.80
CA ASP A 30 5.35 -12.97 -0.99
C ASP A 30 5.42 -11.71 -1.86
N ARG A 31 4.60 -11.64 -2.93
CA ARG A 31 4.52 -10.43 -3.76
C ARG A 31 3.94 -9.23 -3.01
N VAL A 32 2.88 -9.44 -2.22
CA VAL A 32 2.29 -8.40 -1.37
C VAL A 32 3.32 -7.91 -0.35
N HIS A 33 4.06 -8.81 0.30
CA HIS A 33 5.13 -8.45 1.24
C HIS A 33 6.25 -7.68 0.57
N ALA A 34 6.71 -8.09 -0.61
CA ALA A 34 7.71 -7.35 -1.38
C ALA A 34 7.23 -5.93 -1.73
N GLN A 35 5.97 -5.80 -2.15
CA GLN A 35 5.39 -4.49 -2.46
C GLN A 35 5.24 -3.59 -1.22
N LEU A 36 4.75 -4.12 -0.10
CA LEU A 36 4.69 -3.40 1.17
C LEU A 36 6.09 -2.98 1.65
N SER A 37 7.10 -3.83 1.46
CA SER A 37 8.50 -3.50 1.74
C SER A 37 9.00 -2.35 0.85
N GLY A 38 8.63 -2.34 -0.43
CA GLY A 38 8.91 -1.23 -1.35
C GLY A 38 8.16 0.07 -1.01
N ILE A 39 6.98 -0.01 -0.40
CA ILE A 39 6.29 1.17 0.15
C ILE A 39 7.03 1.68 1.39
N LYS A 40 7.44 0.80 2.32
CA LYS A 40 8.20 1.17 3.52
C LYS A 40 9.49 1.94 3.21
N LEU A 41 10.15 1.63 2.10
CA LEU A 41 11.37 2.30 1.65
C LEU A 41 11.14 3.69 1.02
N ARG A 42 9.89 4.12 0.85
CA ARG A 42 9.51 5.40 0.24
C ARG A 42 8.80 6.31 1.27
N PRO A 43 9.56 7.04 2.09
CA PRO A 43 8.99 7.82 3.19
C PRO A 43 8.08 8.97 2.73
N ASP A 44 8.32 9.52 1.54
CA ASP A 44 7.43 10.47 0.86
C ASP A 44 6.04 9.87 0.60
N LEU A 45 6.00 8.66 0.04
CA LEU A 45 4.75 7.94 -0.21
C LEU A 45 4.06 7.59 1.11
N VAL A 46 4.79 7.09 2.10
CA VAL A 46 4.23 6.78 3.42
C VAL A 46 3.57 8.01 4.04
N ARG A 47 4.25 9.16 4.05
CA ARG A 47 3.68 10.42 4.57
C ARG A 47 2.44 10.86 3.79
N SER A 48 2.39 10.64 2.48
CA SER A 48 1.24 11.02 1.66
C SER A 48 -0.07 10.34 2.09
N PHE A 49 -0.01 9.11 2.63
CA PHE A 49 -1.19 8.42 3.16
C PHE A 49 -1.76 9.12 4.40
N PHE A 50 -0.89 9.65 5.26
CA PHE A 50 -1.28 10.40 6.47
C PHE A 50 -1.67 11.86 6.16
N GLY A 51 -1.26 12.40 5.02
CA GLY A 51 -1.66 13.72 4.54
C GLY A 51 -2.97 13.75 3.74
N HIS A 52 -3.64 12.60 3.57
CA HIS A 52 -4.87 12.54 2.78
C HIS A 52 -6.05 13.19 3.57
N PRO A 53 -6.93 13.99 2.94
CA PRO A 53 -8.00 14.68 3.65
C PRO A 53 -8.94 13.77 4.46
N SER A 54 -9.15 12.52 4.01
CA SER A 54 -9.99 11.54 4.73
C SER A 54 -9.39 11.00 6.03
N VAL A 55 -8.12 11.31 6.32
CA VAL A 55 -7.44 10.90 7.57
C VAL A 55 -6.99 12.09 8.41
N ALA A 56 -7.49 13.30 8.11
CA ALA A 56 -7.10 14.52 8.80
C ALA A 56 -7.32 14.43 10.34
N TYR A 57 -8.28 13.61 10.78
CA TYR A 57 -8.57 13.33 12.19
C TYR A 57 -7.41 12.73 13.00
N ILE A 58 -6.36 12.21 12.33
CA ILE A 58 -5.20 11.63 13.02
C ILE A 58 -4.28 12.71 13.59
N SER A 59 -4.37 13.94 13.06
CA SER A 59 -3.52 15.06 13.46
C SER A 59 -4.23 16.05 14.39
N ASP A 60 -5.49 15.80 14.74
CA ASP A 60 -6.33 16.63 15.63
C ASP A 60 -6.28 16.11 17.08
#